data_AF-A0A671Q3Q6-F1
#
_entry.id   AF-A0A671Q3Q6-F1
#
_cell.length_a   1.000
_cell.length_b   1.000
_cell.length_c   1.000
_cell.angle_alpha   90.00
_cell.angle_beta   90.00
_cell.angle_gamma   90.00
#
_symmetry.space_group_name_H-M   'P 1'
#
loop_
_entity.id
_entity.type
_entity.pdbx_description
1 polymer ?
#
loop_
_entity_poly.entity_id
_entity_poly.type
_entity_poly.pdbx_seq_one_letter_code
_entity_poly.pdbx_strand_id
1 'polypeptide(L)' 'MLANIMKEIDLLPDNLLRTPSVRLVQSWYMHSFQDILEFKDRDVDDEMLKQE' A
#
# COMPACT_ATOMS: atom_id res chain seq x y z
N MET A 1 -6.67 -2.22 -6.47
CA MET A 1 -6.06 -3.57 -6.45
C MET A 1 -5.44 -3.89 -5.10
N LEU A 2 -4.42 -3.16 -4.64
CA LEU A 2 -3.75 -3.40 -3.35
C LEU A 2 -4.72 -3.41 -2.15
N ALA A 3 -5.64 -2.45 -2.09
CA ALA A 3 -6.66 -2.41 -1.02
C ALA A 3 -7.61 -3.61 -1.02
N ASN A 4 -7.89 -4.21 -2.18
CA ASN A 4 -8.73 -5.42 -2.24
C ASN A 4 -7.96 -6.64 -1.72
N ILE A 5 -6.68 -6.77 -2.11
CA ILE A 5 -5.81 -7.86 -1.64
C ILE A 5 -5.60 -7.77 -0.13
N MET A 6 -5.39 -6.57 0.44
CA MET A 6 -5.29 -6.39 1.89
C MET A 6 -6.58 -6.85 2.61
N LYS A 7 -7.76 -6.50 2.08
CA LYS A 7 -9.05 -6.98 2.61
C LYS A 7 -9.22 -8.50 2.51
N GLU A 8 -8.76 -9.11 1.43
CA GLU A 8 -8.80 -10.57 1.25
C GLU A 8 -7.85 -11.29 2.22
N ILE A 9 -6.67 -10.72 2.49
CA ILE A 9 -5.74 -11.23 3.49
C ILE A 9 -6.37 -11.18 4.89
N ASP A 10 -7.08 -10.10 5.23
CA ASP A 10 -7.77 -9.95 6.52
C ASP A 10 -8.89 -10.98 6.75
N LEU A 11 -9.35 -11.67 5.70
CA LEU A 11 -10.34 -12.74 5.78
C LEU A 11 -9.72 -14.13 5.97
N LEU A 12 -8.39 -14.24 6.04
CA LEU A 12 -7.73 -15.51 6.30
C LEU A 12 -8.05 -16.03 7.73
N PRO A 13 -8.03 -17.35 7.94
CA PRO A 13 -8.13 -17.94 9.27
C PRO A 13 -7.12 -17.36 10.28
N ASP A 14 -7.55 -17.16 11.52
CA ASP A 14 -6.76 -16.56 12.61
C ASP A 14 -5.37 -17.21 12.81
N ASN A 15 -5.29 -18.53 12.65
CA ASN A 15 -4.04 -19.27 12.80
C ASN A 15 -3.02 -18.89 11.72
N LEU A 16 -3.47 -18.53 10.51
CA LEU A 16 -2.63 -18.05 9.41
C LEU A 16 -2.28 -16.57 9.60
N LEU A 17 -3.24 -15.72 9.99
CA LEU A 17 -3.01 -14.29 10.27
C LEU A 17 -1.96 -14.04 11.36
N ARG A 18 -1.83 -14.97 12.32
CA ARG A 18 -0.85 -14.88 13.40
C ARG A 18 0.57 -15.28 12.98
N THR A 19 0.74 -15.87 11.81
CA THR A 19 2.07 -16.28 11.34
C THR A 19 2.93 -15.04 11.04
N PRO A 20 4.23 -15.06 11.40
CA PRO A 20 5.12 -13.92 11.14
C PRO A 20 5.23 -13.56 9.65
N SER A 21 5.16 -14.56 8.76
CA SER A 21 5.21 -14.36 7.31
C SER A 21 4.02 -13.56 6.79
N VAL A 22 2.80 -13.85 7.25
CA VAL A 22 1.60 -13.10 6.83
C VAL A 22 1.67 -11.66 7.31
N ARG A 23 2.11 -11.43 8.55
CA ARG A 23 2.29 -10.07 9.09
C ARG A 23 3.34 -9.26 8.33
N LEU A 24 4.42 -9.91 7.89
CA LEU A 24 5.46 -9.26 7.07
C LEU A 24 4.91 -8.86 5.71
N VAL A 25 4.13 -9.72 5.06
CA VAL A 25 3.52 -9.41 3.77
C VAL A 25 2.48 -8.28 3.92
N GLN A 26 1.65 -8.30 4.98
CA GLN A 26 0.71 -7.20 5.27
C GLN A 26 1.44 -5.87 5.47
N SER A 27 2.58 -5.83 6.18
CA SER A 27 3.33 -4.59 6.35
C SER A 27 3.88 -4.06 5.03
N TRP A 28 4.36 -4.92 4.13
CA TRP A 28 4.78 -4.51 2.79
C TRP A 28 3.62 -3.92 1.98
N TYR A 29 2.44 -4.55 1.99
CA TYR A 29 1.27 -4.02 1.31
C TYR A 29 0.84 -2.66 1.86
N MET A 30 0.87 -2.48 3.20
CA MET A 30 0.56 -1.21 3.85
C MET A 30 1.51 -0.09 3.39
N HIS A 31 2.82 -0.32 3.44
CA HIS A 31 3.82 0.66 3.02
C HIS A 31 3.67 1.01 1.53
N SER A 32 3.58 0.01 0.65
CA SER A 32 3.40 0.26 -0.78
C SER A 32 2.10 1.01 -1.09
N PHE A 33 1.03 0.79 -0.31
CA PHE A 33 -0.22 1.52 -0.48
C PHE A 33 -0.08 2.98 -0.04
N GLN A 34 0.62 3.25 1.06
CA GLN A 34 0.92 4.60 1.54
C GLN A 34 1.78 5.37 0.53
N ASP A 35 2.84 4.76 0.03
CA ASP A 35 3.71 5.37 -1.00
C ASP A 35 2.89 5.83 -2.20
N ILE A 36 1.99 4.98 -2.71
CA ILE A 36 1.12 5.31 -3.84
C ILE A 36 0.16 6.46 -3.53
N LEU A 37 -0.40 6.52 -2.31
CA LEU A 37 -1.26 7.62 -1.90
C LEU A 37 -0.50 8.95 -1.83
N GLU A 38 0.74 8.93 -1.35
CA GLU A 38 1.60 10.13 -1.35
C GLU A 38 1.87 10.67 -2.75
N PHE A 39 1.90 9.82 -3.78
CA PHE A 39 2.01 10.29 -5.17
C PHE A 39 0.69 10.83 -5.73
N LYS A 40 -0.45 10.41 -5.19
CA LYS A 40 -1.77 10.89 -5.64
C LYS A 40 -2.09 12.29 -5.10
N ASP A 41 -1.64 12.60 -3.88
CA ASP A 41 -1.83 13.92 -3.26
C ASP A 41 -0.77 14.95 -3.67
N ARG A 42 0.25 14.56 -4.44
CA ARG A 42 1.09 15.52 -5.15
C ARG A 42 0.31 16.01 -6.37
N ASP A 43 -0.21 17.23 -6.28
CA ASP A 43 -0.57 17.99 -7.48
C ASP A 43 0.66 17.97 -8.41
N VAL A 44 0.45 17.55 -9.65
CA VAL A 44 1.49 17.58 -10.71
C VAL A 44 1.81 19.04 -11.10
N ASP A 45 1.13 19.99 -10.48
CA ASP A 45 1.21 21.40 -10.79
C ASP A 45 2.51 22.04 -10.26
N ASP A 46 3.19 22.66 -11.21
CA ASP A 46 4.13 23.78 -11.08
C ASP A 46 5.65 23.54 -10.96
N GLU A 47 6.15 22.40 -10.47
CA GLU A 47 7.63 22.17 -10.41
C GLU A 47 8.22 21.44 -11.62
N MET A 48 7.47 20.55 -12.28
CA MET A 48 7.99 19.82 -13.46
C MET A 48 7.81 20.55 -14.80
N LEU A 49 6.99 21.62 -14.83
CA LEU A 49 6.69 22.40 -16.03
C LEU A 49 7.55 23.68 -16.20
N LYS A 50 8.52 23.93 -15.31
CA LYS A 50 9.42 25.12 -15.35
C LYS A 50 10.87 24.78 -15.73
N GLN A 51 11.08 23.71 -16.49
CA GLN A 51 12.36 23.46 -17.14
C GLN A 51 12.22 23.52 -18.66
N GLU A 52 12.03 24.74 -19.18
CA GLU A 52 12.33 25.16 -20.56
C GLU A 52 12.92 26.58 -20.54
#